data_AF-T1BXC6-F1
#
_entry.id   AF-T1BXC6-F1
#
_cell.length_a   1.000
_cell.length_b   1.000
_cell.length_c   1.000
_cell.angle_alpha   90.00
_cell.angle_beta   90.00
_cell.angle_gamma   90.00
#
_symmetry.space_group_name_H-M   'P 1'
#
loop_
_entity.id
_entity.type
_entity.pdbx_description
1 polymer ?
#
loop_
_entity_poly.entity_id
_entity_poly.type
_entity_poly.pdbx_seq_one_letter_code
_entity_poly.pdbx_strand_id
1 'polypeptide(L)'
;MTDVKKRKAAMSWSSGKDSSMALYSALKSGKLNIATLLTTVNSDFRRITMHGVREDLLQKQADACGLHTLKVEIPKNSNNEIYENAMKRAIDALKKQEVECIIFGDIFLEDVKEYRIRMMKGTGIE
;
A
#
# COMPACT_ATOMS: atom_id res chain seq x y z
N MET A 1 -29.77 -12.22 7.50
CA MET A 1 -28.91 -11.05 7.29
C MET A 1 -27.95 -11.42 6.17
N THR A 2 -28.08 -10.83 4.99
CA THR A 2 -27.16 -11.08 3.88
C THR A 2 -25.82 -10.43 4.23
N ASP A 3 -24.79 -11.24 4.37
CA ASP A 3 -23.42 -10.79 4.55
C ASP A 3 -23.00 -10.07 3.26
N VAL A 4 -23.06 -8.74 3.26
CA VAL A 4 -22.66 -7.94 2.10
C VAL A 4 -21.16 -8.08 1.96
N LYS A 5 -20.71 -8.80 0.91
CA LYS A 5 -19.29 -8.98 0.60
C LYS A 5 -18.63 -7.59 0.48
N LYS A 6 -17.76 -7.26 1.43
CA LYS A 6 -17.00 -6.01 1.42
C LYS A 6 -15.91 -6.09 0.35
N ARG A 7 -15.71 -4.98 -0.37
CA ARG A 7 -14.61 -4.86 -1.34
C ARG A 7 -13.28 -5.07 -0.62
N LYS A 8 -12.40 -5.86 -1.22
CA LYS A 8 -11.08 -6.15 -0.65
C LYS A 8 -10.12 -5.01 -1.01
N ALA A 9 -9.38 -4.53 -0.02
CA ALA A 9 -8.54 -3.34 -0.15
C ALA A 9 -7.11 -3.60 0.32
N ALA A 10 -6.17 -2.85 -0.26
CA ALA A 10 -4.84 -2.68 0.28
C ALA A 10 -4.65 -1.27 0.84
N MET A 11 -3.78 -1.13 1.83
CA MET A 11 -3.39 0.15 2.42
C MET A 11 -1.97 0.49 1.97
N SER A 12 -1.77 1.65 1.36
CA SER A 12 -0.43 2.19 1.12
C SER A 12 0.23 2.56 2.44
N TRP A 13 1.34 1.89 2.75
CA TRP A 13 1.92 1.88 4.09
C TRP A 13 3.34 2.42 4.08
N SER A 14 3.56 3.55 4.76
CA SER A 14 4.91 4.13 4.95
C SER A 14 5.51 3.81 6.32
N SER A 15 4.78 3.11 7.20
CA SER A 15 5.07 3.02 8.66
C SER A 15 4.96 4.38 9.38
N GLY A 16 4.41 5.41 8.74
CA GLY A 16 4.23 6.73 9.33
C GLY A 16 2.91 6.89 10.08
N LYS A 17 2.79 8.02 10.80
CA LYS A 17 1.56 8.39 11.52
C LYS A 17 0.35 8.54 10.60
N ASP A 18 0.55 9.06 9.39
CA ASP A 18 -0.53 9.39 8.46
C ASP A 18 -1.12 8.12 7.83
N SER A 19 -0.27 7.17 7.38
CA SER A 19 -0.73 5.84 6.96
C SER A 19 -1.37 5.06 8.10
N SER A 20 -0.86 5.21 9.34
CA SER A 20 -1.46 4.58 10.52
C SER A 20 -2.85 5.13 10.84
N MET A 21 -3.04 6.44 10.77
CA MET A 21 -4.34 7.09 10.98
C MET A 21 -5.35 6.72 9.89
N ALA A 22 -4.91 6.65 8.63
CA ALA A 22 -5.74 6.22 7.51
C ALA A 22 -6.16 4.75 7.64
N LEU A 23 -5.23 3.86 8.02
CA LEU A 23 -5.53 2.46 8.31
C LEU A 23 -6.57 2.33 9.45
N TYR A 24 -6.33 3.02 10.56
CA TYR A 24 -7.25 3.02 11.71
C TYR A 24 -8.66 3.48 11.31
N SER A 25 -8.75 4.57 10.54
CA SER A 25 -10.03 5.10 10.06
C SER A 25 -10.73 4.13 9.11
N ALA A 26 -10.00 3.48 8.21
CA ALA A 26 -10.54 2.50 7.27
C ALA A 26 -11.08 1.26 8.00
N LEU A 27 -10.31 0.69 8.94
CA LEU A 27 -10.72 -0.42 9.79
C LEU A 27 -11.98 -0.08 10.59
N LYS A 28 -12.00 1.09 11.25
CA LYS A 28 -13.13 1.55 12.07
C LYS A 28 -14.40 1.75 11.25
N SER A 29 -14.28 2.19 9.99
CA SER A 29 -15.44 2.38 9.11
C SER A 29 -16.19 1.07 8.81
N GLY A 30 -15.48 -0.06 8.85
CA GLY A 30 -16.02 -1.37 8.49
C GLY A 30 -16.51 -1.49 7.05
N LYS A 31 -16.26 -0.50 6.16
CA LYS A 31 -16.77 -0.49 4.78
C LYS A 31 -15.96 -1.36 3.82
N LEU A 32 -14.68 -1.56 4.13
CA LEU A 32 -13.73 -2.30 3.30
C LEU A 32 -13.14 -3.47 4.08
N ASN A 33 -12.75 -4.52 3.36
CA ASN A 33 -11.94 -5.60 3.91
C ASN A 33 -10.46 -5.29 3.65
N ILE A 34 -9.79 -4.65 4.61
CA ILE A 34 -8.37 -4.34 4.48
C ILE A 34 -7.56 -5.62 4.70
N ALA A 35 -6.88 -6.10 3.67
CA ALA A 35 -6.18 -7.39 3.71
C ALA A 35 -4.66 -7.27 3.60
N THR A 36 -4.16 -6.18 2.98
CA THR A 36 -2.75 -6.06 2.59
C THR A 36 -2.21 -4.66 2.86
N LEU A 37 -1.02 -4.58 3.46
CA LEU A 37 -0.19 -3.38 3.49
C LEU A 37 0.73 -3.40 2.26
N LEU A 38 0.60 -2.39 1.39
CA LEU A 38 1.46 -2.19 0.23
C LEU A 38 2.55 -1.18 0.58
N THR A 39 3.81 -1.57 0.52
CA THR A 39 4.92 -0.72 0.99
C THR A 39 6.14 -0.78 0.08
N THR A 40 6.80 0.36 -0.14
CA THR A 40 8.01 0.43 -0.96
C THR A 40 9.25 0.24 -0.08
N VAL A 41 10.07 -0.75 -0.43
CA VAL A 41 11.28 -1.12 0.31
C VAL A 41 12.50 -0.97 -0.60
N ASN A 42 13.56 -0.38 -0.07
CA ASN A 42 14.86 -0.39 -0.72
C ASN A 42 15.50 -1.78 -0.53
N SER A 43 15.74 -2.50 -1.62
CA SER A 43 16.30 -3.87 -1.60
C SER A 43 17.69 -3.95 -0.97
N ASP A 44 18.50 -2.90 -1.14
CA ASP A 44 19.90 -2.90 -0.76
C ASP A 44 20.08 -2.64 0.76
N PHE A 45 19.17 -1.84 1.33
CA PHE A 45 19.20 -1.46 2.74
C PHE A 45 18.15 -2.17 3.60
N ARG A 46 17.20 -2.89 3.00
CA ARG A 46 16.10 -3.59 3.68
C ARG A 46 15.29 -2.62 4.57
N ARG A 47 14.96 -1.46 3.99
CA ARG A 47 14.31 -0.32 4.67
C ARG A 47 13.21 0.30 3.83
N ILE A 48 12.15 0.76 4.47
CA ILE A 48 11.10 1.57 3.85
C ILE A 48 11.72 2.88 3.34
N THR A 49 11.46 3.23 2.09
CA THR A 49 12.13 4.33 1.40
C THR A 49 11.83 5.71 2.00
N MET A 50 10.62 5.91 2.54
CA MET A 50 10.18 7.23 3.02
C MET A 50 10.72 7.62 4.40
N HIS A 51 10.88 6.66 5.30
CA HIS A 51 11.22 6.92 6.72
C HIS A 51 12.45 6.14 7.20
N GLY A 52 13.10 5.36 6.33
CA GLY A 52 14.25 4.54 6.70
C GLY A 52 13.93 3.43 7.71
N VAL A 53 12.65 3.15 7.92
CA VAL A 53 12.19 2.12 8.86
C VAL A 53 12.66 0.75 8.40
N ARG A 54 13.20 -0.04 9.31
CA ARG A 54 13.68 -1.39 9.02
C ARG A 54 12.53 -2.30 8.65
N GLU A 55 12.77 -3.22 7.72
CA GLU A 55 11.79 -4.21 7.28
C GLU A 55 11.30 -5.13 8.41
N ASP A 56 12.12 -5.37 9.44
CA ASP A 56 11.73 -6.13 10.63
C ASP A 56 10.61 -5.43 11.44
N LEU A 57 10.67 -4.11 11.56
CA LEU A 57 9.64 -3.32 12.24
C LEU A 57 8.36 -3.23 11.40
N LEU A 58 8.49 -3.10 10.07
CA LEU A 58 7.37 -3.21 9.14
C LEU A 58 6.61 -4.53 9.33
N GLN A 59 7.34 -5.65 9.40
CA GLN A 59 6.71 -6.95 9.58
C GLN A 59 5.98 -7.03 10.92
N LYS A 60 6.60 -6.57 12.01
CA LYS A 60 5.97 -6.51 13.34
C LYS A 60 4.69 -5.67 13.35
N GLN A 61 4.65 -4.56 12.60
CA GLN A 61 3.44 -3.73 12.46
C GLN A 61 2.34 -4.49 11.73
N ALA A 62 2.67 -5.15 10.62
CA ALA A 62 1.71 -5.93 9.84
C ALA A 62 1.13 -7.09 10.67
N ASP A 63 1.99 -7.80 11.40
CA ASP A 63 1.60 -8.90 12.29
C ASP A 63 0.69 -8.40 13.42
N ALA A 64 1.00 -7.25 14.03
CA ALA A 64 0.17 -6.64 15.07
C ALA A 64 -1.21 -6.21 14.54
N CYS A 65 -1.34 -5.92 13.24
CA CYS A 65 -2.61 -5.61 12.59
C CYS A 65 -3.30 -6.86 12.00
N GLY A 66 -2.66 -8.03 11.98
CA GLY A 66 -3.16 -9.23 11.30
C GLY A 66 -3.27 -9.08 9.78
N LEU A 67 -2.37 -8.30 9.16
CA LEU A 67 -2.41 -7.97 7.73
C LEU A 67 -1.23 -8.57 6.97
N HIS A 68 -1.45 -8.92 5.70
CA HIS A 68 -0.36 -9.32 4.81
C HIS A 68 0.49 -8.10 4.42
N THR A 69 1.78 -8.30 4.19
CA THR A 69 2.65 -7.26 3.60
C THR A 69 2.99 -7.63 2.16
N LEU A 70 2.73 -6.70 1.23
CA LEU A 70 3.21 -6.76 -0.14
C LEU A 70 4.24 -5.65 -0.36
N LYS A 71 5.46 -6.04 -0.75
CA LYS A 71 6.58 -5.13 -0.92
C LYS A 71 6.75 -4.75 -2.39
N VAL A 72 6.90 -3.45 -2.62
CA VAL A 72 7.39 -2.87 -3.87
C VAL A 72 8.89 -2.68 -3.69
N GLU A 73 9.67 -3.68 -4.07
CA GLU A 73 11.12 -3.65 -3.89
C GLU A 73 11.78 -2.87 -5.03
N ILE A 74 12.59 -1.87 -4.66
CA ILE A 74 13.35 -1.05 -5.60
C ILE A 74 14.83 -0.96 -5.17
N PRO A 75 15.80 -1.02 -6.11
CA PRO A 75 17.21 -0.77 -5.84
C PRO A 75 17.48 0.63 -5.28
N LYS A 76 18.67 0.84 -4.69
CA LYS A 76 19.20 2.18 -4.43
C LYS A 76 19.33 2.97 -5.74
N ASN A 77 19.12 4.28 -5.66
CA ASN A 77 19.18 5.22 -6.79
C ASN A 77 18.20 4.87 -7.93
N SER A 78 17.07 4.23 -7.60
CA SER A 78 16.01 3.96 -8.57
C SER A 78 15.44 5.26 -9.13
N ASN A 79 15.27 5.30 -10.44
CA ASN A 79 14.50 6.34 -11.11
C ASN A 79 12.99 6.00 -11.08
N ASN A 80 12.17 6.90 -11.62
CA ASN A 80 10.73 6.73 -11.62
C ASN A 80 10.26 5.54 -12.47
N GLU A 81 10.97 5.23 -13.56
CA GLU A 81 10.64 4.09 -14.43
C GLU A 81 10.81 2.74 -13.70
N ILE A 82 11.89 2.57 -12.95
CA ILE A 82 12.12 1.38 -12.12
C ILE A 82 11.02 1.25 -11.07
N TYR A 83 10.67 2.35 -10.42
CA TYR A 83 9.58 2.39 -9.44
C TYR A 83 8.23 2.01 -10.06
N GLU A 84 7.86 2.59 -11.20
CA GLU A 84 6.59 2.31 -11.88
C GLU A 84 6.51 0.85 -12.34
N ASN A 85 7.61 0.29 -12.84
CA ASN A 85 7.66 -1.13 -13.21
C ASN A 85 7.53 -2.05 -12.00
N ALA A 86 8.13 -1.71 -10.86
CA ALA A 86 7.95 -2.44 -9.61
C ALA A 86 6.52 -2.34 -9.09
N MET A 87 5.92 -1.14 -9.16
CA MET A 87 4.55 -0.90 -8.73
C MET A 87 3.56 -1.66 -9.60
N LYS A 88 3.75 -1.72 -10.93
CA LYS A 88 2.93 -2.55 -11.84
C LYS A 88 2.91 -4.02 -11.43
N ARG A 89 4.08 -4.60 -11.12
CA ARG A 89 4.16 -5.99 -10.64
C ARG A 89 3.41 -6.19 -9.32
N ALA A 90 3.50 -5.22 -8.41
CA ALA A 90 2.76 -5.27 -7.15
C ALA A 90 1.25 -5.15 -7.37
N ILE A 91 0.79 -4.28 -8.27
CA ILE A 91 -0.61 -4.17 -8.67
C ILE A 91 -1.12 -5.49 -9.26
N ASP A 92 -0.34 -6.14 -10.13
CA ASP A 92 -0.71 -7.46 -10.67
C ASP A 92 -0.82 -8.53 -9.57
N ALA A 93 0.06 -8.48 -8.55
CA ALA A 93 -0.05 -9.36 -7.39
C ALA A 93 -1.29 -9.06 -6.54
N LEU A 94 -1.65 -7.79 -6.34
CA LEU A 94 -2.88 -7.37 -5.66
C LEU A 94 -4.13 -7.85 -6.41
N LYS A 95 -4.15 -7.76 -7.74
CA LYS A 95 -5.25 -8.28 -8.57
C LYS A 95 -5.43 -9.79 -8.41
N LYS A 96 -4.33 -10.55 -8.37
CA LYS A 96 -4.38 -12.01 -8.09
C LYS A 96 -4.89 -12.32 -6.68
N GLN A 97 -4.75 -11.37 -5.74
CA GLN A 97 -5.32 -11.44 -4.40
C GLN A 97 -6.77 -10.92 -4.35
N GLU A 98 -7.40 -10.60 -5.48
CA GLU A 98 -8.75 -10.01 -5.59
C GLU A 98 -8.89 -8.67 -4.87
N VAL A 99 -7.81 -7.90 -4.75
CA VAL A 99 -7.86 -6.52 -4.23
C VAL A 99 -8.45 -5.60 -5.29
N GLU A 100 -9.43 -4.80 -4.90
CA GLU A 100 -10.23 -3.94 -5.76
C GLU A 100 -9.94 -2.45 -5.55
N CYS A 101 -9.33 -2.08 -4.43
CA CYS A 101 -8.98 -0.69 -4.14
C CYS A 101 -7.69 -0.55 -3.31
N ILE A 102 -7.00 0.58 -3.48
CA ILE A 102 -5.85 0.97 -2.66
C ILE A 102 -6.15 2.27 -1.93
N ILE A 103 -5.98 2.25 -0.60
CA ILE A 103 -6.15 3.41 0.26
C ILE A 103 -4.81 4.12 0.42
N PHE A 104 -4.80 5.43 0.21
CA PHE A 104 -3.65 6.28 0.40
C PHE A 104 -3.91 7.28 1.54
N GLY A 105 -2.90 7.46 2.40
CA GLY A 105 -2.99 8.34 3.58
C GLY A 105 -2.26 9.67 3.41
N ASP A 106 -2.08 10.17 2.18
CA ASP A 106 -1.41 11.47 2.00
C ASP A 106 -2.32 12.62 2.44
N ILE A 107 -1.71 13.63 3.03
CA ILE A 107 -2.42 14.80 3.52
C ILE A 107 -1.92 16.02 2.73
N PHE A 108 -2.84 16.72 2.05
CA PHE A 108 -2.61 18.00 1.34
C PHE A 108 -1.53 17.97 0.23
N LEU A 109 -1.48 16.91 -0.57
CA LEU A 109 -0.56 16.79 -1.72
C LEU A 109 -1.34 16.45 -3.01
N GLU A 110 -1.94 17.45 -3.65
CA GLU A 110 -2.79 17.24 -4.84
C GLU A 110 -2.00 16.61 -5.99
N ASP A 111 -0.78 17.07 -6.27
CA ASP A 111 0.07 16.50 -7.32
C ASP A 111 0.36 15.00 -7.11
N VAL A 112 0.58 14.61 -5.84
CA VAL A 112 0.82 13.20 -5.45
C VAL A 112 -0.43 12.37 -5.63
N LYS A 113 -1.59 12.92 -5.25
CA LYS A 113 -2.89 12.28 -5.45
C LYS A 113 -3.19 12.07 -6.93
N GLU A 114 -3.02 13.10 -7.76
CA GLU A 114 -3.21 12.99 -9.21
C GLU A 114 -2.27 11.96 -9.83
N TYR A 115 -1.00 11.94 -9.42
CA TYR A 115 -0.04 10.93 -9.86
C TYR A 115 -0.52 9.52 -9.52
N ARG A 116 -1.01 9.28 -8.30
CA ARG A 116 -1.55 7.98 -7.87
C ARG A 116 -2.80 7.58 -8.65
N ILE A 117 -3.72 8.51 -8.88
CA ILE A 117 -4.91 8.27 -9.71
C ILE A 117 -4.51 7.88 -11.13
N ARG A 118 -3.55 8.59 -11.74
CA ARG A 118 -3.02 8.24 -13.07
C ARG A 118 -2.38 6.85 -13.09
N MET A 119 -1.67 6.48 -12.03
CA MET A 119 -1.03 5.17 -11.89
C MET A 119 -2.05 4.03 -11.74
N MET A 120 -3.20 4.28 -11.12
CA MET A 120 -4.28 3.28 -10.98
C MET A 120 -5.14 3.14 -12.24
N LYS A 121 -5.23 4.20 -13.07
CA LYS A 121 -6.08 4.21 -14.27
C LYS A 121 -5.73 3.05 -15.21
N GLY A 122 -6.74 2.25 -15.56
CA GLY A 122 -6.58 1.11 -16.47
C GLY A 122 -6.05 -0.18 -15.82
N THR A 123 -5.75 -0.16 -14.52
CA THR A 123 -5.27 -1.36 -13.80
C THR A 123 -6.40 -2.29 -13.37
N GLY A 124 -7.61 -1.74 -13.18
CA GLY A 124 -8.75 -2.43 -12.57
C GLY A 124 -8.83 -2.30 -11.05
N ILE A 125 -7.92 -1.54 -10.44
CA ILE A 125 -7.94 -1.14 -9.03
C ILE A 125 -8.39 0.33 -8.94
N GLU A 126 -9.25 0.63 -7.97
CA GLU A 126 -9.63 1.99 -7.57
C GLU A 126 -8.59 2.64 -6.64
#